data_AF-A0A534ZRE1-F1
#
_entry.id   AF-A0A534ZRE1-F1
#
_cell.length_a   1.000
_cell.length_b   1.000
_cell.length_c   1.000
_cell.angle_alpha   90.00
_cell.angle_beta   90.00
_cell.angle_gamma   90.00
#
_symmetry.space_group_name_H-M   'P 1'
#
loop_
_entity.id
_entity.type
_entity.pdbx_description
1 polymer ?
#
loop_
_entity_poly.entity_id
_entity_poly.type
_entity_poly.pdbx_seq_one_letter_code
_entity_poly.pdbx_strand_id
1 'polypeptide(L)'
;MPKRFQDLMEESLSDRLPIDVLPVSNEEFIPPEPTPEQKAIMKVAREECEATARKLGMSRRRFLQTGAAYAICLAAINKVMGTRGGHYAWAQDSCGLNAPIGTRGTPTYFDLAHPGAQLNNLPGEFIMDLQTHHVVPSAEWYTENTGEAAFFLVAWSQANCGELDRNECLGRFHYLKELML
;
A
#
# COMPACT_ATOMS: atom_id res chain seq x y z
N MET A 1 -10.65 -12.67 21.63
CA MET A 1 -9.32 -12.43 21.03
C MET A 1 -8.26 -13.07 21.94
N PRO A 2 -7.29 -13.84 21.42
CA PRO A 2 -6.27 -14.47 22.26
C PRO A 2 -5.38 -13.43 22.94
N LYS A 3 -4.97 -13.66 24.19
CA LYS A 3 -4.17 -12.71 25.00
C LYS A 3 -2.90 -12.23 24.29
N ARG A 4 -2.23 -13.13 23.56
CA ARG A 4 -1.07 -12.82 22.72
C ARG A 4 -1.35 -11.75 21.66
N PHE A 5 -2.54 -11.72 21.08
CA PHE A 5 -2.93 -10.68 20.11
C PHE A 5 -3.17 -9.33 20.80
N GLN A 6 -3.74 -9.34 22.00
CA GLN A 6 -3.96 -8.11 22.78
C GLN A 6 -2.62 -7.48 23.18
N ASP A 7 -1.68 -8.30 23.68
CA ASP A 7 -0.34 -7.83 24.06
C ASP A 7 0.43 -7.25 22.86
N LEU A 8 0.36 -7.90 21.68
CA LEU A 8 0.96 -7.39 20.44
C LEU A 8 0.32 -6.09 19.95
N MET A 9 -1.01 -5.96 20.06
CA MET A 9 -1.72 -4.73 19.69
C MET A 9 -1.37 -3.57 20.62
N GLU A 10 -1.25 -3.82 21.92
CA GLU A 10 -0.96 -2.82 22.94
C GLU A 10 0.50 -2.36 22.90
N GLU A 11 1.45 -3.28 22.67
CA GLU A 11 2.84 -2.97 22.35
C GLU A 11 2.93 -2.10 21.08
N SER A 12 2.14 -2.43 20.04
CA SER A 12 2.10 -1.66 18.78
C SER A 12 1.75 -0.19 19.01
N LEU A 13 0.85 0.14 19.95
CA LEU A 13 0.36 1.51 20.16
C LEU A 13 1.41 2.42 20.80
N SER A 14 2.25 1.87 21.68
CA SER A 14 3.31 2.62 22.36
C SER A 14 4.53 2.90 21.47
N ASP A 15 4.67 2.13 20.40
CA ASP A 15 5.84 2.12 19.52
C ASP A 15 5.57 2.63 18.10
N ARG A 16 4.40 3.23 17.86
CA ARG A 16 4.03 3.72 16.51
C ARG A 16 4.95 4.83 16.04
N LEU A 17 5.59 4.57 14.90
CA LEU A 17 6.19 5.61 14.08
C LEU A 17 5.12 6.27 13.20
N PRO A 18 5.34 7.51 12.75
CA PRO A 18 4.41 8.20 11.86
C PRO A 18 4.25 7.51 10.50
N ILE A 19 5.24 6.72 10.08
CA ILE A 19 5.18 5.82 8.93
C ILE A 19 5.57 4.44 9.42
N ASP A 20 4.67 3.48 9.21
CA ASP A 20 4.86 2.07 9.48
C ASP A 20 4.90 1.30 8.16
N VAL A 21 5.93 0.47 7.96
CA VAL A 21 6.10 -0.36 6.77
C VAL A 21 5.80 -1.83 7.03
N LEU A 22 5.36 -2.18 8.25
CA LEU A 22 4.99 -3.53 8.61
C LEU A 22 3.68 -3.92 7.89
N PRO A 23 3.49 -5.21 7.59
CA PRO A 23 2.23 -5.73 7.08
C PRO A 23 1.07 -5.36 8.02
N VAL A 24 0.02 -4.79 7.45
CA VAL A 24 -1.22 -4.44 8.15
C VAL A 24 -2.39 -5.24 7.58
N SER A 25 -3.43 -5.38 8.38
CA SER A 25 -4.67 -6.06 8.01
C SER A 25 -5.84 -5.11 8.14
N ASN A 26 -6.82 -5.26 7.24
CA ASN A 26 -8.15 -4.67 7.32
C ASN A 26 -9.14 -5.52 8.14
N GLU A 27 -8.63 -6.45 8.97
CA GLU A 27 -9.37 -7.47 9.74
C GLU A 27 -9.96 -8.63 8.91
N GLU A 28 -9.79 -8.64 7.60
CA GLU A 28 -10.27 -9.73 6.75
C GLU A 28 -9.20 -10.80 6.50
N PHE A 29 -7.92 -10.43 6.65
CA PHE A 29 -6.78 -11.27 6.31
C PHE A 29 -5.72 -11.25 7.41
N ILE A 30 -5.16 -12.40 7.78
CA ILE A 30 -3.97 -12.44 8.65
C ILE A 30 -2.76 -12.01 7.83
N PRO A 31 -2.12 -10.86 8.15
CA PRO A 31 -1.01 -10.37 7.35
C PRO A 31 0.21 -11.30 7.51
N PRO A 32 1.03 -11.47 6.46
CA PRO A 32 2.23 -12.28 6.55
C PRO A 32 3.20 -11.70 7.59
N GLU A 33 4.11 -12.55 8.06
CA GLU A 33 5.20 -12.10 8.93
C GLU A 33 6.04 -10.99 8.25
N PRO A 34 6.42 -9.92 8.99
CA PRO A 34 7.21 -8.86 8.40
C PRO A 34 8.59 -9.35 7.95
N THR A 35 9.04 -8.88 6.78
CA THR A 35 10.33 -9.24 6.20
C THR A 35 11.51 -8.70 7.03
N PRO A 36 12.72 -9.26 6.88
CA PRO A 36 13.92 -8.72 7.52
C PRO A 36 14.16 -7.24 7.21
N GLU A 37 13.90 -6.81 5.97
CA GLU A 37 14.06 -5.42 5.52
C GLU A 37 13.05 -4.50 6.22
N GLN A 38 11.77 -4.89 6.29
CA GLN A 38 10.74 -4.12 7.00
C GLN A 38 11.10 -3.93 8.48
N LYS A 39 11.53 -5.01 9.15
CA LYS A 39 12.00 -4.96 10.54
C LYS A 39 13.22 -4.03 10.69
N ALA A 40 14.15 -4.07 9.73
CA ALA A 40 15.32 -3.19 9.72
C ALA A 40 14.94 -1.71 9.53
N ILE A 41 14.01 -1.40 8.62
CA ILE A 41 13.49 -0.04 8.40
C ILE A 41 12.90 0.51 9.69
N MET A 42 11.99 -0.25 10.32
CA MET A 42 11.34 0.17 11.57
C MET A 42 12.34 0.39 12.69
N LYS A 43 13.34 -0.47 12.81
CA LYS A 43 14.43 -0.31 13.80
C LYS A 43 15.21 0.99 13.59
N VAL A 44 15.70 1.22 12.36
CA VAL A 44 16.48 2.42 12.02
C VAL A 44 15.67 3.68 12.27
N ALA A 45 14.42 3.72 11.80
CA ALA A 45 13.55 4.88 11.99
C ALA A 45 13.30 5.18 13.48
N ARG A 46 13.10 4.14 14.31
CA ARG A 46 12.92 4.29 15.76
C ARG A 46 14.14 4.90 16.43
N GLU A 47 15.32 4.32 16.18
CA GLU A 47 16.58 4.76 16.77
C GLU A 47 16.91 6.22 16.39
N GLU A 48 16.74 6.58 15.12
CA GLU A 48 17.01 7.93 14.62
C GLU A 48 15.98 8.96 15.13
N CYS A 49 14.70 8.59 15.21
CA CYS A 49 13.68 9.46 15.79
C CYS A 49 13.96 9.74 17.27
N GLU A 50 14.34 8.71 18.03
CA GLU A 50 14.70 8.89 19.44
C GLU A 50 15.96 9.72 19.63
N ALA A 51 17.01 9.46 18.85
CA ALA A 51 18.25 10.23 18.92
C ALA A 51 18.00 11.69 18.57
N THR A 52 17.18 11.97 17.56
CA THR A 52 16.86 13.33 17.12
C THR A 52 15.96 14.04 18.12
N ALA A 53 14.93 13.37 18.67
CA ALA A 53 14.09 13.91 19.72
C ALA A 53 14.93 14.34 20.94
N ARG A 54 15.87 13.49 21.39
CA ARG A 54 16.79 13.80 22.50
C ARG A 54 17.68 15.00 22.17
N LYS A 55 18.27 15.06 20.98
CA LYS A 55 19.11 16.18 20.53
C LYS A 55 18.37 17.51 20.51
N LEU A 56 17.08 17.49 20.17
CA LEU A 56 16.23 18.68 20.12
C LEU A 56 15.54 19.02 21.45
N GLY A 57 15.79 18.25 22.52
CA GLY A 57 15.12 18.44 23.81
C GLY A 57 13.61 18.23 23.77
N MET A 58 13.13 17.42 22.82
CA MET A 58 11.70 17.14 22.64
C MET A 58 11.34 15.79 23.27
N SER A 59 10.14 15.71 23.84
CA SER A 59 9.57 14.40 24.19
C SER A 59 9.32 13.59 22.92
N ARG A 60 9.46 12.26 22.99
CA ARG A 60 9.23 11.35 21.86
C ARG A 60 7.88 11.62 21.19
N ARG A 61 6.81 11.69 21.97
CA ARG A 61 5.45 11.97 21.49
C ARG A 61 5.38 13.27 20.68
N ARG A 62 5.99 14.36 21.19
CA ARG A 62 5.97 15.65 20.49
C ARG A 62 6.80 15.60 19.21
N PHE A 63 7.94 14.90 19.23
CA PHE A 63 8.79 14.77 18.06
C PHE A 63 8.13 13.98 16.94
N LEU A 64 7.46 12.85 17.24
CA LEU A 64 6.81 12.01 16.24
C LEU A 64 5.65 12.71 15.50
N GLN A 65 5.11 13.80 16.04
CA GLN A 65 4.08 14.63 15.41
C GLN A 65 4.66 15.68 14.44
N THR A 66 5.97 15.73 14.25
CA THR A 66 6.64 16.71 13.38
C THR A 66 6.96 16.14 12.00
N GLY A 67 7.12 17.01 11.00
CA GLY A 67 7.60 16.61 9.68
C GLY A 67 9.00 15.99 9.68
N ALA A 68 9.85 16.33 10.66
CA ALA A 68 11.18 15.73 10.81
C ALA A 68 11.11 14.22 11.10
N ALA A 69 10.13 13.77 11.89
CA ALA A 69 9.93 12.35 12.17
C ALA A 69 9.50 11.58 10.90
N TYR A 70 8.59 12.16 10.11
CA TYR A 70 8.21 11.60 8.79
C TYR A 70 9.42 11.51 7.85
N ALA A 71 10.24 12.57 7.78
CA ALA A 71 11.44 12.59 6.96
C ALA A 71 12.44 11.49 7.39
N ILE A 72 12.62 11.27 8.69
CA ILE A 72 13.46 10.18 9.22
C ILE A 72 12.92 8.81 8.80
N CYS A 73 11.62 8.58 8.90
CA CYS A 73 11.03 7.31 8.45
C CYS A 73 11.25 7.07 6.96
N LEU A 74 11.01 8.08 6.10
CA LEU A 74 11.27 7.98 4.66
C LEU A 74 12.77 7.77 4.36
N ALA A 75 13.66 8.45 5.09
CA ALA A 75 15.09 8.26 4.97
C ALA A 75 15.53 6.86 5.40
N ALA A 76 14.88 6.26 6.41
CA ALA A 76 15.16 4.90 6.85
C ALA A 76 14.80 3.87 5.77
N ILE A 77 13.70 4.08 5.02
CA ILE A 77 13.35 3.25 3.85
C ILE A 77 14.49 3.29 2.84
N ASN A 78 14.93 4.49 2.44
CA ASN A 78 16.02 4.65 1.48
C ASN A 78 17.35 4.05 2.00
N LYS A 79 17.64 4.18 3.30
CA LYS A 79 18.86 3.65 3.92
C LYS A 79 18.92 2.12 3.88
N VAL A 80 17.79 1.43 4.04
CA VAL A 80 17.73 -0.04 4.01
C VAL A 80 17.58 -0.58 2.59
N MET A 81 16.74 0.06 1.76
CA MET A 81 16.43 -0.41 0.41
C MET A 81 17.43 0.07 -0.65
N GLY A 82 18.23 1.11 -0.36
CA GLY A 82 19.16 1.71 -1.30
C GLY A 82 18.45 2.41 -2.45
N THR A 83 18.93 2.20 -3.68
CA THR A 83 18.32 2.72 -4.92
C THR A 83 17.23 1.81 -5.49
N ARG A 84 16.83 0.76 -4.76
CA ARG A 84 15.73 -0.12 -5.18
C ARG A 84 14.41 0.61 -4.91
N GLY A 85 13.92 1.35 -5.91
CA GLY A 85 12.57 1.90 -5.91
C GLY A 85 11.51 0.79 -6.05
N GLY A 86 10.25 1.10 -5.70
CA GLY A 86 9.12 0.20 -5.96
C GLY A 86 8.72 0.18 -7.43
N HIS A 87 8.15 -0.93 -7.90
CA HIS A 87 7.60 -1.04 -9.27
C HIS A 87 6.09 -0.71 -9.26
N TYR A 88 5.73 0.57 -9.23
CA TYR A 88 4.30 0.97 -9.16
C TYR A 88 3.53 0.70 -10.46
N ALA A 89 4.17 0.80 -11.61
CA ALA A 89 3.54 0.54 -12.92
C ALA A 89 3.33 -0.96 -13.20
N TRP A 90 3.94 -1.85 -12.41
CA TRP A 90 3.90 -3.31 -12.58
C TRP A 90 3.33 -4.02 -11.35
N ALA A 91 2.46 -3.34 -10.59
CA ALA A 91 1.73 -3.94 -9.47
C ALA A 91 0.74 -5.06 -9.88
N GLN A 92 0.68 -5.43 -11.16
CA GLN A 92 0.03 -6.66 -11.65
C GLN A 92 0.55 -7.93 -10.98
N ASP A 93 1.71 -7.84 -10.36
CA ASP A 93 2.34 -8.90 -9.60
C ASP A 93 1.76 -9.10 -8.19
N SER A 94 0.94 -8.14 -7.72
CA SER A 94 0.17 -8.21 -6.48
C SER A 94 -1.31 -8.50 -6.71
N CYS A 95 -1.77 -8.63 -7.96
CA CYS A 95 -3.16 -8.95 -8.30
C CYS A 95 -3.33 -10.08 -9.33
N GLY A 96 -2.24 -10.67 -9.80
CA GLY A 96 -2.26 -12.03 -10.34
C GLY A 96 -2.77 -12.04 -11.75
N LEU A 97 -1.84 -11.87 -12.67
CA LEU A 97 -1.87 -12.70 -13.87
C LEU A 97 -0.47 -13.13 -14.35
N ASN A 98 0.64 -12.44 -14.01
CA ASN A 98 2.02 -12.87 -14.32
C ASN A 98 3.16 -12.21 -13.46
N ALA A 99 3.26 -12.51 -12.15
CA ALA A 99 4.23 -11.98 -11.11
C ALA A 99 5.72 -11.73 -11.56
N PRO A 100 6.58 -10.82 -10.96
CA PRO A 100 6.69 -10.37 -9.53
C PRO A 100 7.27 -8.95 -9.15
N ILE A 101 6.99 -8.39 -7.94
CA ILE A 101 8.01 -7.58 -7.23
C ILE A 101 8.86 -8.49 -6.35
N GLY A 102 10.01 -8.88 -6.91
CA GLY A 102 11.11 -9.51 -6.18
C GLY A 102 11.23 -11.03 -6.31
N THR A 103 10.15 -11.80 -6.49
CA THR A 103 10.26 -13.23 -6.82
C THR A 103 8.96 -13.81 -7.37
N ARG A 104 9.09 -14.73 -8.34
CA ARG A 104 8.05 -15.62 -8.86
C ARG A 104 7.41 -16.42 -7.70
N GLY A 105 6.44 -15.82 -7.02
CA GLY A 105 5.75 -16.40 -5.88
C GLY A 105 4.28 -16.60 -6.17
N THR A 106 3.70 -17.59 -5.50
CA THR A 106 2.26 -17.87 -5.44
C THR A 106 1.52 -16.60 -4.98
N PRO A 107 0.37 -16.23 -5.60
CA PRO A 107 -0.34 -14.99 -5.28
C PRO A 107 -0.70 -14.93 -3.79
N THR A 108 -0.16 -13.98 -3.02
CA THR A 108 -0.26 -14.03 -1.54
C THR A 108 -1.59 -13.56 -0.96
N TYR A 109 -2.49 -13.04 -1.77
CA TYR A 109 -3.73 -12.34 -1.36
C TYR A 109 -5.00 -13.05 -1.85
N PHE A 110 -4.89 -14.12 -2.64
CA PHE A 110 -6.01 -15.01 -2.91
C PHE A 110 -6.05 -16.09 -1.83
N ASP A 111 -7.25 -16.39 -1.34
CA ASP A 111 -7.54 -17.40 -0.31
C ASP A 111 -6.89 -18.77 -0.60
N LEU A 112 -6.65 -19.08 -1.89
CA LEU A 112 -5.95 -20.28 -2.35
C LEU A 112 -4.47 -20.39 -1.90
N ALA A 113 -3.78 -19.28 -1.66
CA ALA A 113 -2.38 -19.30 -1.24
C ALA A 113 -2.19 -19.31 0.28
N HIS A 114 -3.21 -18.89 1.03
CA HIS A 114 -3.19 -18.90 2.50
C HIS A 114 -4.50 -19.43 3.07
N PRO A 115 -4.79 -20.75 2.93
CA PRO A 115 -6.03 -21.34 3.43
C PRO A 115 -6.19 -21.07 4.94
N GLY A 116 -7.30 -20.44 5.31
CA GLY A 116 -7.60 -20.09 6.71
C GLY A 116 -7.00 -18.78 7.22
N ALA A 117 -6.41 -17.96 6.33
CA ALA A 117 -6.02 -16.59 6.66
C ALA A 117 -7.21 -15.62 6.71
N GLN A 118 -8.38 -16.05 6.22
CA GLN A 118 -9.62 -15.28 6.30
C GLN A 118 -10.27 -15.41 7.68
N LEU A 119 -10.48 -14.29 8.36
CA LEU A 119 -10.77 -14.28 9.80
C LEU A 119 -12.26 -14.36 10.16
N ASN A 120 -13.20 -13.96 9.27
CA ASN A 120 -14.58 -13.65 9.69
C ASN A 120 -15.71 -14.02 8.70
N ASN A 121 -15.51 -14.88 7.71
CA ASN A 121 -16.60 -15.25 6.80
C ASN A 121 -17.61 -16.19 7.47
N LEU A 122 -18.90 -15.98 7.21
CA LEU A 122 -19.95 -16.96 7.47
C LEU A 122 -19.78 -18.19 6.55
N PRO A 123 -20.26 -19.38 6.95
CA PRO A 123 -20.20 -20.56 6.08
C PRO A 123 -20.87 -20.31 4.72
N GLY A 124 -20.08 -20.42 3.64
CA GLY A 124 -20.54 -20.17 2.26
C GLY A 124 -20.44 -18.71 1.80
N GLU A 125 -19.93 -17.81 2.63
CA GLU A 125 -19.69 -16.42 2.27
C GLU A 125 -18.37 -16.25 1.52
N PHE A 126 -18.45 -15.50 0.41
CA PHE A 126 -17.31 -15.10 -0.40
C PHE A 126 -17.20 -13.58 -0.35
N ILE A 127 -16.08 -13.08 0.18
CA ILE A 127 -15.76 -11.65 0.26
C ILE A 127 -14.63 -11.37 -0.72
N MET A 128 -14.82 -10.39 -1.59
CA MET A 128 -13.82 -9.91 -2.53
C MET A 128 -13.59 -8.42 -2.29
N ASP A 129 -12.41 -8.07 -1.76
CA ASP A 129 -11.95 -6.69 -1.72
C ASP A 129 -11.42 -6.29 -3.11
N LEU A 130 -12.04 -5.25 -3.69
CA LEU A 130 -11.70 -4.71 -5.01
C LEU A 130 -11.03 -3.34 -4.83
N GLN A 131 -9.69 -3.33 -4.76
CA GLN A 131 -8.92 -2.10 -4.89
C GLN A 131 -8.87 -1.66 -6.35
N THR A 132 -9.51 -0.53 -6.64
CA THR A 132 -9.62 0.00 -8.00
C THR A 132 -9.10 1.44 -8.05
N HIS A 133 -8.64 1.87 -9.22
CA HIS A 133 -8.08 3.20 -9.45
C HIS A 133 -8.90 3.91 -10.52
N HIS A 134 -9.09 5.22 -10.38
CA HIS A 134 -9.58 6.09 -11.44
C HIS A 134 -8.63 7.27 -11.62
N VAL A 135 -8.63 7.85 -12.81
CA VAL A 135 -7.89 9.07 -13.11
C VAL A 135 -8.86 10.24 -13.20
N VAL A 136 -8.33 11.45 -13.10
CA VAL A 136 -9.12 12.68 -13.23
C VAL A 136 -8.79 13.31 -14.59
N PRO A 137 -9.66 13.17 -15.61
CA PRO A 137 -9.39 13.67 -16.96
C PRO A 137 -9.35 15.20 -17.05
N SER A 138 -9.76 15.91 -16.00
CA SER A 138 -9.60 17.36 -15.93
C SER A 138 -8.23 17.80 -15.38
N ALA A 139 -7.36 16.88 -14.97
CA ALA A 139 -6.02 17.17 -14.46
C ALA A 139 -4.95 16.95 -15.53
N GLU A 140 -3.83 17.67 -15.45
CA GLU A 140 -2.83 17.78 -16.53
C GLU A 140 -1.95 16.53 -16.75
N TRP A 141 -2.17 15.44 -16.01
CA TRP A 141 -1.32 14.24 -16.02
C TRP A 141 -1.16 13.62 -17.43
N TYR A 142 -2.20 13.65 -18.26
CA TYR A 142 -2.16 13.06 -19.61
C TYR A 142 -1.69 14.05 -20.69
N THR A 143 -1.66 15.35 -20.39
CA THR A 143 -1.09 16.37 -21.28
C THR A 143 0.39 16.57 -21.02
N GLU A 144 0.83 16.46 -19.76
CA GLU A 144 2.26 16.56 -19.38
C GLU A 144 3.02 15.26 -19.66
N ASN A 145 2.34 14.10 -19.57
CA ASN A 145 2.92 12.79 -19.85
C ASN A 145 2.10 12.01 -20.88
N THR A 146 2.28 12.37 -22.16
CA THR A 146 1.56 11.75 -23.28
C THR A 146 1.86 10.27 -23.45
N GLY A 147 3.01 9.79 -22.96
CA GLY A 147 3.36 8.37 -22.96
C GLY A 147 2.51 7.56 -21.98
N GLU A 148 2.34 8.06 -20.75
CA GLU A 148 1.43 7.45 -19.77
C GLU A 148 -0.03 7.52 -20.23
N ALA A 149 -0.44 8.66 -20.81
CA ALA A 149 -1.77 8.79 -21.42
C ALA A 149 -2.05 7.70 -22.46
N ALA A 150 -1.13 7.54 -23.42
CA ALA A 150 -1.25 6.52 -24.46
C ALA A 150 -1.28 5.10 -23.87
N PHE A 151 -0.47 4.85 -22.84
CA PHE A 151 -0.49 3.57 -22.12
C PHE A 151 -1.86 3.30 -21.49
N PHE A 152 -2.43 4.25 -20.75
CA PHE A 152 -3.74 4.06 -20.11
C PHE A 152 -4.86 3.81 -21.14
N LEU A 153 -4.82 4.50 -22.29
CA LEU A 153 -5.79 4.31 -23.37
C LEU A 153 -5.71 2.94 -24.06
N VAL A 154 -4.57 2.25 -23.97
CA VAL A 154 -4.37 0.92 -24.60
C VAL A 154 -4.55 -0.20 -23.58
N ALA A 155 -4.06 -0.02 -22.35
CA ALA A 155 -4.06 -1.06 -21.34
C ALA A 155 -5.43 -1.24 -20.66
N TRP A 156 -6.30 -0.21 -20.65
CA TRP A 156 -7.64 -0.31 -20.05
C TRP A 156 -8.73 -0.34 -21.11
N SER A 157 -9.47 -1.44 -21.17
CA SER A 157 -10.64 -1.59 -22.05
C SER A 157 -11.71 -0.52 -21.80
N GLN A 158 -11.78 0.02 -20.58
CA GLN A 158 -12.67 1.11 -20.19
C GLN A 158 -12.48 2.37 -21.04
N ALA A 159 -11.28 2.61 -21.59
CA ALA A 159 -11.01 3.73 -22.50
C ALA A 159 -11.79 3.69 -23.83
N ASN A 160 -12.65 2.67 -24.04
CA ASN A 160 -13.51 2.50 -25.21
C ASN A 160 -15.00 2.62 -24.87
N CYS A 161 -15.35 3.52 -23.94
CA CYS A 161 -16.73 3.73 -23.48
C CYS A 161 -17.62 4.55 -24.43
N GLY A 162 -17.04 5.13 -25.50
CA GLY A 162 -17.77 5.90 -26.52
C GLY A 162 -17.71 7.42 -26.38
N GLU A 163 -16.99 7.96 -25.39
CA GLU A 163 -16.74 9.40 -25.30
C GLU A 163 -15.87 9.93 -26.45
N LEU A 164 -16.05 11.21 -26.80
CA LEU A 164 -15.26 11.88 -27.83
C LEU A 164 -13.79 12.00 -27.44
N ASP A 165 -13.53 12.36 -26.19
CA ASP A 165 -12.22 12.22 -25.58
C ASP A 165 -12.18 10.90 -24.80
N ARG A 166 -11.31 9.99 -25.25
CA ARG A 166 -11.16 8.67 -24.63
C ARG A 166 -10.61 8.75 -23.20
N ASN A 167 -9.99 9.86 -22.80
CA ASN A 167 -9.58 10.06 -21.41
C ASN A 167 -10.79 10.26 -20.50
N GLU A 168 -11.88 10.86 -20.98
CA GLU A 168 -13.12 11.02 -20.20
C GLU A 168 -13.73 9.67 -19.81
N CYS A 169 -13.52 8.64 -20.63
CA CYS A 169 -13.91 7.27 -20.29
C CYS A 169 -13.24 6.73 -19.02
N LEU A 170 -12.07 7.25 -18.66
CA LEU A 170 -11.35 6.86 -17.44
C LEU A 170 -11.71 7.75 -16.24
N GLY A 171 -12.64 8.69 -16.45
CA GLY A 171 -13.10 9.63 -15.44
C GLY A 171 -14.04 9.01 -14.40
N ARG A 172 -14.26 9.78 -13.34
CA ARG A 172 -15.04 9.34 -12.17
C ARG A 172 -16.44 8.84 -12.53
N PHE A 173 -17.12 9.49 -13.47
CA PHE A 173 -18.49 9.10 -13.86
C PHE A 173 -18.52 7.68 -14.42
N HIS A 174 -17.69 7.39 -15.41
CA HIS A 174 -17.59 6.07 -16.03
C HIS A 174 -17.03 5.04 -15.06
N TYR A 175 -16.08 5.41 -14.21
CA TYR A 175 -15.59 4.55 -13.13
C TYR A 175 -16.70 4.11 -12.16
N LEU A 176 -17.50 5.05 -11.64
CA LEU A 176 -18.60 4.73 -10.72
C LEU A 176 -19.70 3.93 -11.42
N LYS A 177 -19.99 4.23 -12.69
CA LYS A 177 -20.94 3.47 -13.49
C LYS A 177 -20.55 1.99 -13.56
N GLU A 178 -19.31 1.68 -13.94
CA GLU A 178 -18.88 0.28 -14.11
C GLU A 178 -18.71 -0.50 -12.78
N LEU A 179 -18.58 0.20 -11.65
CA LEU A 179 -18.46 -0.44 -10.33
C LEU A 179 -19.79 -0.68 -9.62
N MET A 180 -20.75 0.23 -9.81
CA MET A 180 -21.94 0.30 -8.95
C MET A 180 -23.24 0.00 -9.69
N LEU A 181 -23.22 -0.11 -11.03
CA LEU A 181 -24.39 -0.29 -11.90
C LEU A 181 -24.16 -1.39 -12.94
#